data_AF-A0A0Q8V0A0-F1
#
_entry.id   AF-A0A0Q8V0A0-F1
#
_cell.length_a   1.000
_cell.length_b   1.000
_cell.length_c   1.000
_cell.angle_alpha   90.00
_cell.angle_beta   90.00
_cell.angle_gamma   90.00
#
_symmetry.space_group_name_H-M   'P 1'
#
loop_
_entity.id
_entity.type
_entity.pdbx_description
1 polymer ?
#
loop_
_entity_poly.entity_id
_entity_poly.type
_entity_poly.pdbx_seq_one_letter_code
_entity_poly.pdbx_strand_id
1 'polypeptide(L)'
;MATRIAIVTRLAWLLVLVLTAVFHFLRGAPVDAWIFLGGAVVIALDGLGWLRIPLRAMPDRETLSRRIVAYTLIGVAAVTFAFAPLYGGVDTAIVIGIGVLLLPVVWADRPRASGAGEAGATDAATTGVGAKAAVRRAAIAWSAVIVAGCAWEIAVFFLGRSSPTAENDFPALSDLVDPAVAWPPARAALVVLWLAGGYALIRRGRR
;
A
#
# COMPACT_ATOMS: atom_id res chain seq x y z
N MET A 1 -14.27 12.83 -19.83
CA MET A 1 -14.44 11.52 -19.17
C MET A 1 -13.31 11.23 -18.17
N ALA A 2 -12.04 11.39 -18.56
CA ALA A 2 -10.88 11.17 -17.68
C ALA A 2 -10.92 11.95 -16.35
N THR A 3 -11.34 13.21 -16.36
CA THR A 3 -11.47 14.05 -15.15
C THR A 3 -12.48 13.49 -14.15
N ARG A 4 -13.63 12.97 -14.62
CA ARG A 4 -14.65 12.38 -13.75
C ARG A 4 -14.14 11.09 -13.11
N ILE A 5 -13.45 10.24 -13.86
CA ILE A 5 -12.85 9.01 -13.34
C ILE A 5 -11.81 9.34 -12.27
N ALA A 6 -10.93 10.30 -12.52
CA ALA A 6 -9.92 10.73 -11.55
C ALA A 6 -10.54 11.27 -10.25
N ILE A 7 -11.61 12.06 -10.35
CA ILE A 7 -12.35 12.57 -9.19
C ILE A 7 -12.99 11.42 -8.41
N VAL A 8 -13.71 10.52 -9.08
CA VAL A 8 -14.37 9.37 -8.44
C VAL A 8 -13.35 8.49 -7.73
N THR A 9 -12.24 8.16 -8.38
CA THR A 9 -11.18 7.35 -7.76
C THR A 9 -10.60 8.02 -6.52
N ARG A 10 -10.35 9.35 -6.57
CA ARG A 10 -9.85 10.08 -5.39
C ARG A 10 -10.87 10.11 -4.26
N LEU A 11 -12.13 10.40 -4.57
CA LEU A 11 -13.20 10.40 -3.56
C LEU A 11 -13.39 9.01 -2.94
N ALA A 12 -13.29 7.95 -3.73
CA ALA A 12 -13.32 6.58 -3.22
C ALA A 12 -12.16 6.31 -2.24
N TRP A 13 -10.93 6.71 -2.58
CA TRP A 13 -9.79 6.58 -1.68
C TRP A 13 -9.95 7.40 -0.39
N LEU A 14 -10.39 8.65 -0.50
CA LEU A 14 -10.66 9.50 0.66
C LEU A 14 -11.72 8.87 1.56
N LEU A 15 -12.81 8.39 0.98
CA LEU A 15 -13.89 7.72 1.71
C LEU A 15 -13.37 6.49 2.45
N VAL A 16 -12.59 5.63 1.78
CA VAL A 16 -12.00 4.44 2.39
C VAL A 16 -11.13 4.83 3.59
N LEU A 17 -10.21 5.79 3.43
CA LEU A 17 -9.32 6.20 4.51
C LEU A 17 -10.07 6.80 5.70
N VAL A 18 -11.09 7.63 5.45
CA VAL A 18 -11.92 8.22 6.51
C VAL A 18 -12.73 7.16 7.23
N LEU A 19 -13.36 6.22 6.50
CA LEU A 19 -14.11 5.12 7.11
C LEU A 19 -13.19 4.23 7.97
N THR A 20 -12.00 3.91 7.48
CA THR A 20 -10.99 3.16 8.23
C THR A 20 -10.57 3.91 9.49
N ALA A 21 -10.29 5.22 9.41
CA ALA A 21 -9.94 6.02 10.57
C ALA A 21 -11.05 6.03 11.64
N VAL A 22 -12.30 6.23 11.22
CA VAL A 22 -13.47 6.17 12.12
C VAL A 22 -13.57 4.80 12.78
N PHE A 23 -13.42 3.72 12.01
CA PHE A 23 -13.46 2.36 12.55
C PHE A 23 -12.36 2.12 13.62
N HIS A 24 -11.13 2.59 13.39
CA HIS A 24 -10.05 2.47 14.37
C HIS A 24 -10.31 3.29 15.65
N PHE A 25 -10.94 4.46 15.55
CA PHE A 25 -11.40 5.18 16.75
C PHE A 25 -12.44 4.38 17.53
N LEU A 26 -13.41 3.78 16.83
CA LEU A 26 -14.45 2.95 17.47
C LEU A 26 -13.88 1.66 18.10
N ARG A 27 -12.80 1.11 17.52
CA ARG A 27 -12.07 -0.06 18.03
C ARG A 27 -11.13 0.29 19.20
N GLY A 28 -10.91 1.58 19.50
CA GLY A 28 -9.99 2.01 20.57
C GLY A 28 -8.51 1.97 20.16
N ALA A 29 -8.20 2.04 18.85
CA ALA A 29 -6.85 2.09 18.29
C ALA A 29 -6.54 3.49 17.73
N PRO A 30 -6.33 4.52 18.59
CA PRO A 30 -6.26 5.91 18.14
C PRO A 30 -5.03 6.22 17.28
N VAL A 31 -3.91 5.52 17.49
CA VAL A 31 -2.68 5.73 16.70
C VAL A 31 -2.94 5.41 15.22
N ASP A 32 -3.53 4.26 14.94
CA ASP A 32 -3.88 3.84 13.59
C ASP A 32 -4.89 4.81 12.96
N ALA A 33 -5.89 5.24 13.73
CA ALA A 33 -6.88 6.20 13.27
C ALA A 33 -6.23 7.51 12.78
N TRP A 34 -5.25 8.03 13.52
CA TRP A 34 -4.49 9.22 13.13
C TRP A 34 -3.64 9.01 11.88
N ILE A 35 -3.05 7.82 11.71
CA ILE A 35 -2.29 7.48 10.49
C ILE A 35 -3.19 7.53 9.26
N PHE A 36 -4.35 6.85 9.31
CA PHE A 36 -5.30 6.84 8.19
C PHE A 36 -5.91 8.23 7.92
N LEU A 37 -6.26 8.96 8.97
CA LEU A 37 -6.78 10.32 8.85
C LEU A 37 -5.74 11.28 8.26
N GLY A 38 -4.48 11.18 8.71
CA GLY A 38 -3.36 11.93 8.14
C GLY A 38 -3.17 11.66 6.64
N GLY A 39 -3.24 10.38 6.24
CA GLY A 39 -3.24 10.00 4.83
C GLY A 39 -4.39 10.62 4.04
N ALA A 40 -5.60 10.62 4.60
CA ALA A 40 -6.78 11.23 3.98
C ALA A 40 -6.58 12.75 3.79
N VAL A 41 -6.05 13.44 4.81
CA VAL A 41 -5.74 14.87 4.75
C VAL A 41 -4.71 15.15 3.65
N VAL A 42 -3.62 14.38 3.58
CA VAL A 42 -2.59 14.55 2.54
C VAL A 42 -3.18 14.39 1.13
N ILE A 43 -4.03 13.38 0.90
CA ILE A 43 -4.69 13.17 -0.40
C ILE A 43 -5.66 14.31 -0.72
N ALA A 44 -6.41 14.80 0.27
CA ALA A 44 -7.32 15.92 0.09
C ALA A 44 -6.57 17.21 -0.28
N LEU A 45 -5.49 17.51 0.45
CA LEU A 45 -4.65 18.68 0.20
C LEU A 45 -3.92 18.62 -1.16
N ASP A 46 -3.47 17.43 -1.59
CA ASP A 46 -2.95 17.23 -2.95
C ASP A 46 -4.06 17.42 -4.00
N GLY A 47 -5.29 16.99 -3.70
CA GLY A 47 -6.48 17.25 -4.52
C GLY A 47 -6.78 18.72 -4.73
N LEU A 48 -6.57 19.54 -3.70
CA LEU A 48 -6.71 20.99 -3.74
C LEU A 48 -5.52 21.69 -4.41
N GLY A 49 -4.48 20.94 -4.77
CA GLY A 49 -3.26 21.48 -5.38
C GLY A 49 -2.37 22.26 -4.42
N TRP A 50 -2.56 22.08 -3.11
CA TRP A 50 -1.76 22.76 -2.06
C TRP A 50 -0.41 22.08 -1.87
N LEU A 51 -0.33 20.76 -2.03
CA LEU A 51 0.91 19.99 -2.04
C LEU A 51 1.53 19.99 -3.45
N ARG A 52 2.10 21.11 -3.89
CA ARG A 52 2.97 21.13 -5.07
C ARG A 52 4.40 20.79 -4.66
N ILE A 53 4.67 19.53 -4.38
CA ILE A 53 6.04 19.08 -4.12
C ILE A 53 6.72 18.85 -5.48
N PRO A 54 7.71 19.68 -5.89
CA PRO A 54 8.42 19.49 -7.14
C PRO A 54 9.47 18.39 -6.96
N LEU A 55 9.02 17.14 -6.86
CA LEU A 55 9.92 16.00 -6.84
C LEU A 55 10.43 15.79 -8.26
N ARG A 56 11.67 16.21 -8.51
CA ARG A 56 12.38 15.92 -9.76
C ARG A 56 12.48 14.40 -9.90
N ALA A 57 11.82 13.87 -10.92
CA ALA A 57 12.05 12.51 -11.38
C ALA A 57 13.53 12.37 -11.75
N MET A 58 14.25 11.50 -11.04
CA MET A 58 15.61 11.13 -11.42
C MET A 58 15.54 10.36 -12.76
N PRO A 59 16.45 10.60 -13.72
CA PRO A 59 16.41 9.95 -15.02
C PRO A 59 16.42 8.43 -14.89
N ASP A 60 15.41 7.79 -15.46
CA ASP A 60 15.15 6.36 -15.35
C ASP A 60 16.06 5.57 -16.31
N ARG A 61 17.22 5.15 -15.80
CA ARG A 61 17.94 4.00 -16.36
C ARG A 61 17.99 2.91 -15.31
N GLU A 62 17.27 1.83 -15.56
CA GLU A 62 17.28 0.62 -14.73
C GLU A 62 18.65 -0.07 -14.88
N THR A 63 19.66 0.40 -14.15
CA THR A 63 20.99 -0.21 -14.15
C THR A 63 21.00 -1.45 -13.26
N LEU A 64 21.90 -2.41 -13.56
CA LEU A 64 22.16 -3.57 -12.71
C LEU A 64 22.47 -3.14 -11.26
N SER A 65 23.21 -2.04 -11.11
CA SER A 65 23.52 -1.41 -9.81
C SER A 65 22.26 -1.10 -9.01
N ARG A 66 21.20 -0.54 -9.62
CA ARG A 66 19.96 -0.21 -8.91
C ARG A 66 19.21 -1.46 -8.44
N ARG A 67 19.24 -2.56 -9.20
CA ARG A 67 18.65 -3.84 -8.77
C ARG A 67 19.37 -4.41 -7.57
N ILE A 68 20.71 -4.39 -7.60
CA ILE A 68 21.54 -4.85 -6.48
C ILE A 68 21.20 -4.00 -5.25
N VAL A 69 21.20 -2.67 -5.36
CA VAL A 69 20.84 -1.77 -4.25
C VAL A 69 19.44 -2.09 -3.72
N ALA A 70 18.44 -2.28 -4.58
CA ALA A 70 17.08 -2.61 -4.15
C ALA A 70 17.04 -3.95 -3.39
N TYR A 71 17.63 -5.02 -3.92
CA TYR A 71 17.66 -6.32 -3.24
C TYR A 71 18.48 -6.29 -1.95
N THR A 72 19.58 -5.54 -1.91
CA THR A 72 20.36 -5.32 -0.68
C THR A 72 19.51 -4.61 0.37
N LEU A 73 18.79 -3.54 0.02
CA LEU A 73 17.89 -2.84 0.94
C LEU A 73 16.75 -3.73 1.43
N ILE A 74 16.17 -4.57 0.55
CA ILE A 74 15.16 -5.56 0.94
C ILE A 74 15.75 -6.56 1.94
N GLY A 75 16.94 -7.09 1.67
CA GLY A 75 17.62 -8.04 2.55
C GLY A 75 17.96 -7.42 3.92
N VAL A 76 18.48 -6.19 3.93
CA VAL A 76 18.76 -5.45 5.17
C VAL A 76 17.47 -5.22 5.95
N ALA A 77 16.40 -4.75 5.31
CA ALA A 77 15.12 -4.56 5.96
C ALA A 77 14.58 -5.87 6.55
N ALA A 78 14.64 -6.97 5.80
CA ALA A 78 14.20 -8.28 6.28
C ALA A 78 14.96 -8.74 7.53
N VAL A 79 16.29 -8.60 7.54
CA VAL A 79 17.13 -8.91 8.71
C VAL A 79 16.80 -7.98 9.87
N THR A 80 16.72 -6.67 9.63
CA THR A 80 16.38 -5.69 10.67
C THR A 80 15.03 -6.01 11.31
N PHE A 81 13.99 -6.28 10.53
CA PHE A 81 12.67 -6.62 11.07
C PHE A 81 12.64 -7.97 11.78
N ALA A 82 13.39 -8.97 11.30
CA ALA A 82 13.47 -10.28 11.94
C ALA A 82 13.95 -10.19 13.40
N PHE A 83 14.90 -9.30 13.66
CA PHE A 83 15.52 -9.14 14.99
C PHE A 83 15.05 -7.91 15.76
N ALA A 84 14.25 -7.03 15.15
CA ALA A 84 13.68 -5.88 15.85
C ALA A 84 12.71 -6.35 16.96
N PRO A 85 12.70 -5.65 18.11
CA PRO A 85 11.64 -5.81 19.10
C PRO A 85 10.29 -5.53 18.44
N LEU A 86 9.37 -6.48 18.54
CA LEU A 86 8.00 -6.31 18.06
C LEU A 86 7.21 -5.41 19.02
N TYR A 87 6.24 -4.68 18.47
CA TYR A 87 5.27 -3.88 19.21
C TYR A 87 5.94 -2.73 20.00
N GLY A 88 7.07 -2.25 19.51
CA GLY A 88 7.84 -1.18 20.11
C GLY A 88 7.63 0.17 19.40
N GLY A 89 8.36 1.18 19.87
CA GLY A 89 8.49 2.42 19.09
C GLY A 89 9.41 2.24 17.87
N VAL A 90 10.32 1.26 17.91
CA VAL A 90 11.39 1.09 16.92
C VAL A 90 10.85 0.51 15.61
N ASP A 91 10.12 -0.60 15.66
CA ASP A 91 9.47 -1.20 14.49
C ASP A 91 8.47 -0.22 13.85
N THR A 92 7.66 0.46 14.67
CA THR A 92 6.76 1.53 14.23
C THR A 92 7.52 2.63 13.48
N ALA A 93 8.62 3.14 14.06
CA ALA A 93 9.43 4.18 13.43
C ALA A 93 10.08 3.71 12.12
N ILE A 94 10.51 2.44 12.03
CA ILE A 94 11.06 1.86 10.81
C ILE A 94 9.99 1.77 9.72
N VAL A 95 8.80 1.26 10.03
CA VAL A 95 7.69 1.15 9.06
C VAL A 95 7.28 2.55 8.55
N ILE A 96 7.09 3.50 9.45
CA ILE A 96 6.77 4.89 9.08
C ILE A 96 7.90 5.48 8.25
N GLY A 97 9.16 5.30 8.66
CA GLY A 97 10.34 5.77 7.94
C GLY A 97 10.41 5.22 6.52
N ILE A 98 10.19 3.92 6.33
CA ILE A 98 10.11 3.28 5.00
C ILE A 98 8.98 3.92 4.18
N GLY A 99 7.79 4.07 4.76
CA GLY A 99 6.66 4.70 4.09
C GLY A 99 6.98 6.12 3.62
N VAL A 100 7.52 6.95 4.51
CA VAL A 100 7.91 8.34 4.22
C VAL A 100 9.02 8.42 3.18
N LEU A 101 10.04 7.56 3.26
CA LEU A 101 11.14 7.51 2.28
C LEU A 101 10.67 7.03 0.90
N LEU A 102 9.64 6.20 0.83
CA LEU A 102 9.07 5.73 -0.43
C LEU A 102 8.11 6.75 -1.07
N LEU A 103 7.51 7.66 -0.29
CA LEU A 103 6.60 8.68 -0.82
C LEU A 103 7.22 9.45 -2.00
N PRO A 104 8.44 10.01 -1.91
CA PRO A 104 9.08 10.68 -3.05
C PRO A 104 9.21 9.82 -4.30
N VAL A 105 9.50 8.53 -4.14
CA VAL A 105 9.72 7.58 -5.24
C VAL A 105 8.42 7.30 -5.99
N VAL A 106 7.31 7.17 -5.25
CA VAL A 106 6.00 6.87 -5.84
C VAL A 106 5.32 8.14 -6.37
N TRP A 107 5.47 9.28 -5.68
CA TRP A 107 4.82 10.54 -6.05
C TRP A 107 5.43 11.20 -7.30
N ALA A 108 6.71 10.95 -7.58
CA ALA A 108 7.42 11.51 -8.74
C ALA A 108 6.96 10.92 -10.09
N ASP A 109 6.35 9.73 -10.09
CA ASP A 109 5.94 8.99 -11.30
C ASP A 109 4.56 9.38 -11.86
N ARG A 110 4.08 10.60 -11.62
CA ARG A 110 2.87 11.09 -12.32
C ARG A 110 3.18 11.22 -13.81
N PRO A 111 2.53 10.45 -14.70
CA PRO A 111 2.65 10.73 -16.13
C PRO A 111 2.11 12.14 -16.34
N ARG A 112 2.95 13.04 -16.85
CA ARG A 112 2.48 14.34 -17.35
C ARG A 112 1.40 14.02 -18.39
N ALA A 113 0.14 14.29 -18.04
CA ALA A 113 -0.97 14.27 -18.97
C ALA A 113 -0.84 15.45 -19.94
N SER A 114 0.17 15.42 -20.81
CA SER A 114 0.39 16.41 -21.86
C SER A 114 1.44 15.91 -22.87
N GLY A 115 0.96 15.31 -23.97
CA GLY A 115 1.53 15.55 -25.31
C GLY A 115 2.77 14.76 -25.78
N ALA A 116 2.77 13.43 -25.72
CA ALA A 116 3.79 12.62 -26.42
C ALA A 116 3.19 11.79 -27.57
N GLY A 117 3.19 12.40 -28.76
CA GLY A 117 3.55 11.81 -30.06
C GLY A 117 2.79 10.57 -30.58
N GLU A 118 1.95 10.81 -31.58
CA GLU A 118 1.23 9.84 -32.43
C GLU A 118 2.13 8.90 -33.29
N ALA A 119 3.42 8.77 -33.01
CA ALA A 119 4.37 8.04 -33.87
C ALA A 119 4.60 6.55 -33.51
N GLY A 120 3.91 6.00 -32.50
CA GLY A 120 4.08 4.60 -32.05
C GLY A 120 2.78 3.81 -31.85
N ALA A 121 1.67 4.29 -32.40
CA ALA A 121 0.32 3.88 -31.99
C ALA A 121 -0.12 2.47 -32.44
N THR A 122 0.57 1.81 -33.35
CA THR A 122 0.12 0.54 -33.95
C THR A 122 0.56 -0.71 -33.18
N ASP A 123 1.74 -0.74 -32.55
CA ASP A 123 2.21 -1.89 -31.74
C ASP A 123 1.86 -1.80 -30.24
N ALA A 124 1.58 -0.59 -29.75
CA ALA A 124 1.14 -0.34 -28.38
C ALA A 124 -0.35 -0.67 -28.14
N ALA A 125 -1.16 -0.70 -29.20
CA ALA A 125 -2.60 -0.91 -29.10
C ALA A 125 -2.97 -2.37 -28.76
N THR A 126 -2.29 -3.35 -29.35
CA THR A 126 -2.52 -4.79 -29.11
C THR A 126 -1.93 -5.27 -27.78
N THR A 127 -0.74 -4.81 -27.41
CA THR A 127 -0.12 -5.06 -26.10
C THR A 127 -0.86 -4.34 -24.96
N GLY A 128 -1.38 -3.14 -25.23
CA GLY A 128 -2.14 -2.34 -24.27
C GLY A 128 -3.49 -2.93 -23.86
N VAL A 129 -4.19 -3.66 -24.74
CA VAL A 129 -5.46 -4.33 -24.40
C VAL A 129 -5.21 -5.48 -23.41
N GLY A 130 -4.18 -6.29 -23.65
CA GLY A 130 -3.78 -7.38 -22.74
C GLY A 130 -3.28 -6.87 -21.38
N ALA A 131 -2.48 -5.80 -21.38
CA ALA A 131 -2.00 -5.14 -20.15
C ALA A 131 -3.16 -4.55 -19.34
N LYS A 132 -4.09 -3.84 -19.97
CA LYS A 132 -5.30 -3.30 -19.31
C LYS A 132 -6.17 -4.42 -18.72
N ALA A 133 -6.34 -5.53 -19.42
CA ALA A 133 -7.08 -6.68 -18.90
C ALA A 133 -6.38 -7.36 -17.72
N ALA A 134 -5.04 -7.48 -17.76
CA ALA A 134 -4.26 -8.00 -16.63
C ALA A 134 -4.35 -7.09 -15.39
N VAL A 135 -4.20 -5.77 -15.56
CA VAL A 135 -4.38 -4.79 -14.47
C VAL A 135 -5.79 -4.85 -13.91
N ARG A 136 -6.81 -4.92 -14.76
CA ARG A 136 -8.21 -5.05 -14.30
C ARG A 136 -8.44 -6.33 -13.49
N ARG A 137 -7.93 -7.48 -13.95
CA ARG A 137 -8.03 -8.75 -13.22
C ARG A 137 -7.32 -8.70 -11.88
N ALA A 138 -6.11 -8.13 -11.85
CA ALA A 138 -5.37 -7.94 -10.61
C ALA A 138 -6.13 -7.01 -9.65
N ALA A 139 -6.66 -5.89 -10.14
CA ALA A 139 -7.46 -4.96 -9.34
C ALA A 139 -8.70 -5.64 -8.76
N ILE A 140 -9.42 -6.44 -9.55
CA ILE A 140 -10.60 -7.19 -9.08
C ILE A 140 -10.18 -8.21 -8.02
N ALA A 141 -9.14 -9.02 -8.28
CA ALA A 141 -8.68 -10.03 -7.35
C ALA A 141 -8.23 -9.42 -6.01
N TRP A 142 -7.42 -8.36 -6.04
CA TRP A 142 -6.99 -7.64 -4.84
C TRP A 142 -8.15 -6.95 -4.14
N SER A 143 -9.09 -6.35 -4.87
CA SER A 143 -10.28 -5.74 -4.26
C SER A 143 -11.13 -6.80 -3.54
N ALA A 144 -11.30 -7.98 -4.14
CA ALA A 144 -12.04 -9.07 -3.51
C ALA A 144 -11.36 -9.55 -2.22
N VAL A 145 -10.03 -9.72 -2.22
CA VAL A 145 -9.26 -10.09 -1.03
C VAL A 145 -9.40 -9.03 0.08
N ILE A 146 -9.26 -7.75 -0.27
CA ILE A 146 -9.39 -6.65 0.69
C ILE A 146 -10.81 -6.59 1.25
N VAL A 147 -11.84 -6.63 0.40
CA VAL A 147 -13.24 -6.61 0.84
C VAL A 147 -13.56 -7.80 1.74
N ALA A 148 -13.08 -9.00 1.39
CA ALA A 148 -13.26 -10.19 2.22
C ALA A 148 -12.56 -10.03 3.58
N GLY A 149 -11.33 -9.50 3.62
CA GLY A 149 -10.61 -9.22 4.86
C GLY A 149 -11.32 -8.17 5.73
N CYS A 150 -11.80 -7.08 5.14
CA CYS A 150 -12.58 -6.08 5.86
C CYS A 150 -13.90 -6.64 6.38
N ALA A 151 -14.62 -7.43 5.57
CA ALA A 151 -15.86 -8.07 5.99
C ALA A 151 -15.62 -9.05 7.14
N TRP A 152 -14.51 -9.81 7.10
CA TRP A 152 -14.08 -10.66 8.21
C TRP A 152 -13.88 -9.83 9.48
N GLU A 153 -13.00 -8.82 9.45
CA GLU A 153 -12.69 -7.96 10.60
C GLU A 153 -13.95 -7.31 11.21
N ILE A 154 -14.87 -6.85 10.37
CA ILE A 154 -16.14 -6.28 10.85
C ILE A 154 -17.01 -7.37 11.50
N ALA A 155 -17.10 -8.55 10.89
CA ALA A 155 -17.89 -9.66 11.42
C ALA A 155 -17.37 -10.13 12.78
N VAL A 156 -16.07 -10.42 12.90
CA VAL A 156 -15.48 -10.85 14.17
C VAL A 156 -15.54 -9.76 15.23
N PHE A 157 -15.41 -8.47 14.86
CA PHE A 157 -15.60 -7.37 15.82
C PHE A 157 -17.00 -7.38 16.45
N PHE A 158 -18.06 -7.56 15.67
CA PHE A 158 -19.42 -7.60 16.21
C PHE A 158 -19.71 -8.89 16.99
N LEU A 159 -19.18 -10.04 16.55
CA LEU A 159 -19.38 -11.33 17.22
C LEU A 159 -18.60 -11.43 18.54
N GLY A 160 -17.35 -10.97 18.54
CA GLY A 160 -16.44 -11.01 19.70
C GLY A 160 -16.78 -10.02 20.81
N ARG A 161 -17.57 -8.96 20.53
CA ARG A 161 -17.88 -7.90 21.51
C ARG A 161 -18.74 -8.36 22.70
N SER A 162 -19.44 -9.49 22.57
CA SER A 162 -20.42 -9.93 23.55
C SER A 162 -19.80 -10.43 24.87
N SER A 163 -18.58 -10.98 24.84
CA SER A 163 -17.83 -11.42 26.02
C SER A 163 -16.36 -11.71 25.68
N PRO A 164 -15.44 -11.73 26.66
CA PRO A 164 -14.05 -12.13 26.44
C PRO A 164 -13.90 -13.57 25.91
N THR A 165 -14.84 -14.46 26.21
CA THR A 165 -14.85 -15.82 25.65
C THR A 165 -15.16 -15.80 24.16
N ALA A 166 -16.14 -14.98 23.74
CA ALA A 166 -16.49 -14.81 22.34
C ALA A 166 -15.35 -14.20 21.50
N GLU A 167 -14.49 -13.38 22.10
CA GLU A 167 -13.29 -12.85 21.42
C GLU A 167 -12.31 -13.96 21.00
N ASN A 168 -12.16 -15.00 21.83
CA ASN A 168 -11.32 -16.15 21.50
C ASN A 168 -11.94 -17.09 20.45
N ASP A 169 -13.28 -17.17 20.42
CA ASP A 169 -14.00 -17.99 19.44
C ASP A 169 -14.00 -17.36 18.03
N PHE A 170 -13.82 -16.04 17.96
CA PHE A 170 -13.87 -15.24 16.74
C PHE A 170 -12.61 -14.34 16.60
N PRO A 171 -11.42 -14.93 16.40
CA PRO A 171 -10.17 -14.15 16.37
C PRO A 171 -10.07 -13.25 15.14
N ALA A 172 -9.49 -12.06 15.32
CA ALA A 172 -9.20 -11.16 14.21
C ALA A 172 -8.13 -11.74 13.28
N LEU A 173 -8.07 -11.27 12.02
CA LEU A 173 -7.01 -11.69 11.10
C LEU A 173 -5.64 -11.33 11.66
N SER A 174 -5.55 -10.20 12.38
CA SER A 174 -4.33 -9.82 13.09
C SER A 174 -3.87 -10.92 14.03
N ASP A 175 -4.78 -11.51 14.81
CA ASP A 175 -4.47 -12.49 15.84
C ASP A 175 -4.05 -13.82 15.21
N LEU A 176 -4.63 -14.16 14.06
CA LEU A 176 -4.25 -15.34 13.27
C LEU A 176 -2.87 -15.19 12.63
N VAL A 177 -2.48 -13.97 12.24
CA VAL A 177 -1.19 -13.68 11.61
C VAL A 177 -0.11 -13.44 12.66
N ASP A 178 -0.48 -13.07 13.89
CA ASP A 178 0.43 -12.71 14.97
C ASP A 178 1.51 -13.77 15.25
N PRO A 179 1.20 -15.09 15.33
CA PRO A 179 2.23 -16.11 15.55
C PRO A 179 3.28 -16.17 14.42
N ALA A 180 2.86 -15.93 13.17
CA ALA A 180 3.77 -15.89 12.04
C ALA A 180 4.66 -14.64 12.07
N VAL A 181 4.13 -13.50 12.55
CA VAL A 181 4.91 -12.27 12.75
C VAL A 181 5.84 -12.42 13.95
N ALA A 182 5.40 -13.06 15.03
CA ALA A 182 6.21 -13.34 16.22
C ALA A 182 7.44 -14.18 15.88
N TRP A 183 7.33 -15.13 14.95
CA TRP A 183 8.42 -16.00 14.55
C TRP A 183 9.41 -15.30 13.58
N PRO A 184 10.68 -15.05 13.98
CA PRO A 184 11.63 -14.25 13.19
C PRO A 184 11.84 -14.71 11.73
N PRO A 185 11.95 -16.02 11.42
CA PRO A 185 12.09 -16.49 10.05
C PRO A 185 10.86 -16.19 9.18
N ALA A 186 9.65 -16.42 9.70
CA ALA A 186 8.42 -16.12 8.96
C ALA A 186 8.25 -14.61 8.77
N ARG A 187 8.56 -13.81 9.79
CA ARG A 187 8.58 -12.34 9.68
C ARG A 187 9.53 -11.84 8.59
N ALA A 188 10.75 -12.37 8.54
CA ALA A 188 11.72 -12.04 7.49
C ALA A 188 11.14 -12.36 6.10
N ALA A 189 10.54 -13.55 5.95
CA ALA A 189 9.91 -13.98 4.71
C ALA A 189 8.75 -13.06 4.30
N LEU A 190 7.90 -12.65 5.25
CA LEU A 190 6.80 -11.70 5.02
C LEU A 190 7.33 -10.33 4.55
N VAL A 191 8.38 -9.81 5.17
CA VAL A 191 9.00 -8.54 4.76
C VAL A 191 9.61 -8.63 3.36
N VAL A 192 10.31 -9.73 3.04
CA VAL A 192 10.82 -9.97 1.69
C VAL A 192 9.67 -10.01 0.68
N LEU A 193 8.61 -10.78 0.96
CA LEU A 193 7.45 -10.88 0.09
C LEU A 193 6.78 -9.53 -0.14
N TRP A 194 6.62 -8.73 0.92
CA TRP A 194 6.03 -7.40 0.87
C TRP A 194 6.86 -6.45 0.00
N LEU A 195 8.15 -6.29 0.30
CA LEU A 195 8.99 -5.32 -0.40
C LEU A 195 9.34 -5.77 -1.82
N ALA A 196 9.62 -7.07 -2.04
CA ALA A 196 9.86 -7.61 -3.37
C ALA A 196 8.60 -7.57 -4.25
N GLY A 197 7.43 -7.84 -3.66
CA GLY A 197 6.14 -7.70 -4.32
C GLY A 197 5.88 -6.26 -4.76
N GLY A 198 6.06 -5.29 -3.85
CA GLY A 198 5.96 -3.86 -4.16
C GLY A 198 6.95 -3.43 -5.25
N TYR A 199 8.21 -3.83 -5.15
CA TYR A 199 9.24 -3.55 -6.15
C TYR A 199 8.89 -4.13 -7.52
N ALA A 200 8.40 -5.37 -7.58
CA ALA A 200 7.99 -6.03 -8.82
C ALA A 200 6.79 -5.32 -9.46
N LEU A 201 5.80 -4.90 -8.66
CA LEU A 201 4.64 -4.15 -9.15
C LEU A 201 5.02 -2.79 -9.72
N ILE A 202 5.87 -2.02 -9.03
CA ILE A 202 6.37 -0.73 -9.52
C ILE A 202 7.16 -0.93 -10.82
N ARG A 203 8.05 -1.92 -10.87
CA ARG A 203 8.83 -2.22 -12.08
C ARG A 203 7.94 -2.60 -13.26
N ARG A 204 6.88 -3.36 -13.01
CA ARG A 204 5.93 -3.76 -14.06
C ARG A 204 5.05 -2.59 -14.50
N GLY A 205 4.68 -1.68 -13.59
CA GLY A 205 3.89 -0.50 -13.92
C GLY A 205 4.66 0.57 -14.72
N ARG A 206 6.00 0.56 -14.67
CA ARG A 206 6.87 1.45 -15.45
C ARG A 206 7.20 0.96 -16.86
N ARG A 207 6.93 -0.30 -17.17
CA ARG A 207 7.14 -0.91 -18.50
C ARG A 207 5.86 -0.89 -19.31
#